data_AF-R7VA79-F1
#
_entry.id   AF-R7VA79-F1
#
_cell.length_a   1.000
_cell.length_b   1.000
_cell.length_c   1.000
_cell.angle_alpha   90.00
_cell.angle_beta   90.00
_cell.angle_gamma   90.00
#
_symmetry.space_group_name_H-M   'P 1'
#
loop_
_entity.id
_entity.type
_entity.pdbx_description
1 polymer ?
#
loop_
_entity_poly.entity_id
_entity_poly.type
_entity_poly.pdbx_seq_one_letter_code
_entity_poly.pdbx_strand_id
1 'polypeptide(L)'
;MRWWTLCWCLRKHESSAIDLCWLQHANISVACSKLTCKREVQARLSIKDVSSATGILLVDYLYTGNIQMSIENAEAILAASDRFLLTKLKKIAEDFLCGQVGSTNCVSFRYLARLFSLNSLLEVTQKYLTDHSKELIDTESEMNQLTQDDLIALLGTHGSDEASFLLLQKWSTSFKERTPRFMDLLRSLELRLFTKEFVLRTVMREKLMHNPKGMKIIQQALESLVIADPNQFLVVGDFNRNIYEGRHFHASIGNQDEFMVIGGETSDNLYLKSAECLNMKTLEWSQMPDLPDALSLSQLVYVQNQLFVLYEQRYSVYVHYYDHTGRAWRPRCQMPEVCVGGGAVSFDNKIFVVGGKSRSCMQYDPHTDAWVKLQRPQLESIFSPAVVWKGKILVCGGRQADSIEKYDPQSDEWAVWDVKVPTKQDMCFALLIKEHC
;
A
#
# COMPACT_ATOMS: atom_id res chain seq x y z
N MET A 1 59.65 -36.86 -39.85
CA MET A 1 58.95 -36.23 -41.00
C MET A 1 57.92 -37.19 -41.53
N ARG A 2 56.63 -36.88 -41.43
CA ARG A 2 55.61 -37.13 -42.47
C ARG A 2 54.31 -36.48 -42.03
N TRP A 3 54.04 -35.38 -42.71
CA TRP A 3 52.82 -34.58 -42.68
C TRP A 3 51.63 -35.44 -43.12
N TRP A 4 50.48 -35.29 -42.47
CA TRP A 4 49.19 -35.68 -43.05
C TRP A 4 48.20 -34.53 -42.91
N THR A 5 47.69 -34.17 -44.08
CA THR A 5 47.12 -32.89 -44.48
C THR A 5 45.68 -32.74 -44.01
N LEU A 6 45.32 -31.54 -43.53
CA LEU A 6 43.95 -31.12 -43.31
C LEU A 6 43.14 -31.21 -44.62
N CYS A 7 41.95 -31.81 -44.57
CA CYS A 7 40.93 -31.67 -45.60
C CYS A 7 39.66 -31.08 -44.97
N TRP A 8 39.55 -29.75 -45.01
CA TRP A 8 38.32 -29.02 -44.76
C TRP A 8 37.44 -29.09 -46.02
N CYS A 9 36.20 -29.58 -45.90
CA CYS A 9 35.22 -29.50 -46.97
C CYS A 9 33.97 -28.77 -46.45
N LEU A 10 34.04 -27.45 -46.40
CA LEU A 10 32.90 -26.56 -46.17
C LEU A 10 32.34 -26.17 -47.54
N ARG A 11 31.26 -26.82 -47.99
CA ARG A 11 30.45 -26.30 -49.10
C ARG A 11 29.44 -25.31 -48.54
N LYS A 12 29.61 -24.04 -48.88
CA LYS A 12 28.59 -22.99 -48.69
C LYS A 12 27.39 -23.35 -49.58
N HIS A 13 26.28 -23.76 -48.99
CA HIS A 13 24.97 -23.70 -49.62
C HIS A 13 24.05 -22.89 -48.71
N GLU A 14 23.36 -21.93 -49.29
CA GLU A 14 22.29 -21.15 -48.68
C GLU A 14 21.13 -22.07 -48.31
N SER A 15 21.13 -22.59 -47.09
CA SER A 15 19.96 -23.05 -46.34
C SER A 15 20.44 -23.67 -45.03
N SER A 16 19.64 -23.50 -43.99
CA SER A 16 19.88 -23.77 -42.57
C SER A 16 20.11 -25.24 -42.17
N ALA A 17 20.96 -25.99 -42.88
CA ALA A 17 21.34 -27.36 -42.55
C ALA A 17 22.84 -27.59 -42.76
N ILE A 18 23.52 -28.05 -41.70
CA ILE A 18 24.96 -28.35 -41.72
C ILE A 18 25.16 -29.82 -42.10
N ASP A 19 25.82 -30.06 -43.24
CA ASP A 19 26.39 -31.36 -43.62
C ASP A 19 27.86 -31.43 -43.15
N LEU A 20 28.09 -32.00 -41.96
CA LEU A 20 29.44 -32.34 -41.49
C LEU A 20 29.79 -33.78 -41.91
N CYS A 21 30.76 -33.91 -42.81
CA CYS A 21 31.28 -35.20 -43.26
C CYS A 21 32.36 -35.68 -42.28
N TRP A 22 32.04 -36.62 -41.40
CA TRP A 22 32.98 -37.19 -40.44
C TRP A 22 33.87 -38.26 -41.11
N LEU A 23 35.18 -38.02 -41.13
CA LEU A 23 36.20 -39.07 -41.29
C LEU A 23 36.79 -39.32 -39.89
N GLN A 24 36.17 -40.21 -39.12
CA GLN A 24 36.63 -40.57 -37.77
C GLN A 24 37.43 -41.88 -37.80
N HIS A 25 38.59 -41.90 -37.13
CA HIS A 25 39.18 -43.15 -36.63
C HIS A 25 38.31 -43.63 -35.45
N ALA A 26 37.75 -44.84 -35.56
CA ALA A 26 36.77 -45.42 -34.62
C ALA A 26 37.24 -45.54 -33.15
N ASN A 27 38.53 -45.38 -32.85
CA ASN A 27 39.08 -45.65 -31.52
C ASN A 27 38.92 -44.52 -30.50
N ILE A 28 38.80 -43.24 -30.92
CA ILE A 28 38.77 -42.10 -29.97
C ILE A 28 37.33 -41.77 -29.55
N SER A 29 36.36 -41.86 -30.46
CA SER A 29 34.96 -41.52 -30.17
C SER A 29 34.24 -42.50 -29.22
N VAL A 30 34.60 -43.79 -29.31
CA VAL A 30 34.01 -44.86 -28.49
C VAL A 30 34.52 -44.79 -27.03
N ALA A 31 35.69 -44.20 -26.79
CA ALA A 31 36.26 -44.08 -25.45
C ALA A 31 35.62 -42.93 -24.62
N CYS A 32 35.09 -41.89 -25.29
CA CYS A 32 34.60 -40.69 -24.59
C CYS A 32 33.06 -40.56 -24.51
N SER A 33 32.29 -41.30 -25.30
CA SER A 33 30.82 -41.25 -25.27
C SER A 33 30.22 -42.65 -25.26
N LYS A 34 29.26 -42.92 -24.38
CA LYS A 34 28.58 -44.23 -24.23
C LYS A 34 27.63 -44.58 -25.40
N LEU A 35 27.81 -43.97 -26.57
CA LEU A 35 27.02 -44.27 -27.77
C LEU A 35 27.62 -45.50 -28.46
N THR A 36 26.96 -46.65 -28.34
CA THR A 36 27.34 -47.91 -28.97
C THR A 36 27.39 -47.79 -30.50
N CYS A 37 28.58 -47.88 -31.10
CA CYS A 37 28.76 -47.88 -32.55
C CYS A 37 28.83 -49.33 -33.08
N LYS A 38 27.79 -49.78 -33.81
CA LYS A 38 27.84 -51.00 -34.63
C LYS A 38 28.03 -50.63 -36.11
N ARG A 39 29.16 -51.12 -36.66
CA ARG A 39 29.52 -51.31 -38.09
C ARG A 39 30.03 -50.11 -38.91
N GLU A 40 31.15 -50.38 -39.57
CA GLU A 40 31.80 -49.59 -40.63
C GLU A 40 30.88 -49.42 -41.84
N VAL A 41 30.32 -48.22 -41.97
CA VAL A 41 29.90 -47.60 -43.23
C VAL A 41 30.20 -46.11 -43.03
N GLN A 42 30.65 -45.38 -44.06
CA GLN A 42 30.74 -43.92 -44.01
C GLN A 42 29.35 -43.33 -43.72
N ALA A 43 29.04 -43.21 -42.43
CA ALA A 43 27.76 -42.75 -41.94
C ALA A 43 27.85 -41.24 -41.75
N ARG A 44 27.24 -40.49 -42.67
CA ARG A 44 27.01 -39.05 -42.47
C ARG A 44 25.95 -38.90 -41.40
N LEU A 45 26.35 -38.41 -40.23
CA LEU A 45 25.45 -38.11 -39.12
C LEU A 45 25.11 -36.61 -39.15
N SER A 46 23.88 -36.27 -39.51
CA SER A 46 23.39 -34.88 -39.43
C SER A 46 22.96 -34.59 -37.99
N ILE A 47 23.76 -33.79 -37.28
CA ILE A 47 23.42 -33.30 -35.96
C ILE A 47 22.62 -32.01 -36.16
N LYS A 48 21.32 -32.07 -35.93
CA LYS A 48 20.46 -30.88 -35.88
C LYS A 48 20.63 -30.21 -34.51
N ASP A 49 20.52 -28.89 -34.49
CA ASP A 49 20.50 -28.03 -33.29
C ASP A 49 21.85 -27.72 -32.62
N VAL A 50 22.99 -27.95 -33.29
CA VAL A 50 24.31 -27.49 -32.82
C VAL A 50 24.91 -26.53 -33.85
N SER A 51 25.38 -25.37 -33.39
CA SER A 51 26.05 -24.40 -34.27
C SER A 51 27.34 -24.98 -34.85
N SER A 52 27.69 -24.61 -36.08
CA SER A 52 28.93 -25.06 -36.73
C SER A 52 30.18 -24.70 -35.92
N ALA A 53 30.18 -23.53 -35.28
CA ALA A 53 31.27 -23.07 -34.42
C ALA A 53 31.42 -23.96 -33.17
N THR A 54 30.32 -24.28 -32.49
CA THR A 54 30.32 -25.19 -31.33
C THR A 54 30.75 -26.60 -31.72
N GLY A 55 30.33 -27.08 -32.89
CA GLY A 55 30.70 -28.40 -33.41
C GLY A 55 32.22 -28.55 -33.60
N ILE A 56 32.89 -27.53 -34.14
CA ILE A 56 34.36 -27.53 -34.32
C ILE A 56 35.07 -27.59 -32.97
N LEU A 57 34.66 -26.76 -32.00
CA LEU A 57 35.26 -26.74 -30.66
C LEU A 57 35.11 -28.06 -29.91
N LEU A 58 33.99 -28.77 -30.09
CA LEU A 58 33.77 -30.08 -29.50
C LEU A 58 34.68 -31.15 -30.11
N VAL A 59 34.91 -31.10 -31.43
CA VAL A 59 35.85 -32.00 -32.10
C VAL A 59 37.26 -31.73 -31.58
N ASP A 60 37.69 -30.47 -31.54
CA ASP A 60 39.01 -30.12 -31.02
C ASP A 60 39.19 -30.56 -29.56
N TYR A 61 38.15 -30.44 -28.73
CA TYR A 61 38.16 -30.96 -27.36
C TYR A 61 38.30 -32.49 -27.31
N LEU A 62 37.61 -33.24 -28.16
CA LEU A 62 37.69 -34.70 -28.20
C LEU A 62 39.10 -35.21 -28.58
N TYR A 63 39.86 -34.44 -29.36
CA TYR A 63 41.23 -34.80 -29.76
C TYR A 63 42.31 -34.26 -28.82
N THR A 64 42.09 -33.08 -28.21
CA THR A 64 43.14 -32.36 -27.45
C THR A 64 42.89 -32.34 -25.95
N GLY A 65 41.66 -32.58 -25.49
CA GLY A 65 41.24 -32.42 -24.10
C GLY A 65 41.08 -30.97 -23.64
N ASN A 66 41.34 -29.98 -24.52
CA ASN A 66 41.28 -28.56 -24.20
C ASN A 66 40.13 -27.88 -24.95
N ILE A 67 39.44 -26.95 -24.29
CA ILE A 67 38.38 -26.15 -24.90
C ILE A 67 38.49 -24.70 -24.43
N GLN A 68 38.28 -23.76 -25.37
CA GLN A 68 38.18 -22.33 -25.04
C GLN A 68 36.71 -21.95 -24.85
N MET A 69 36.37 -21.49 -23.64
CA MET A 69 35.01 -21.08 -23.29
C MET A 69 34.90 -19.56 -23.19
N SER A 70 33.79 -19.03 -23.68
CA SER A 70 33.35 -17.64 -23.64
C SER A 70 31.88 -17.59 -23.22
N ILE A 71 31.39 -16.41 -22.83
CA ILE A 71 29.99 -16.22 -22.41
C ILE A 71 29.01 -16.59 -23.53
N GLU A 72 29.37 -16.29 -24.78
CA GLU A 72 28.56 -16.54 -25.98
C GLU A 72 28.50 -18.01 -26.39
N ASN A 73 29.56 -18.78 -26.09
CA ASN A 73 29.65 -20.19 -26.50
C ASN A 73 29.29 -21.17 -25.37
N ALA A 74 29.26 -20.72 -24.12
CA ALA A 74 29.08 -21.56 -22.94
C ALA A 74 27.74 -22.31 -22.94
N GLU A 75 26.64 -21.65 -23.30
CA GLU A 75 25.31 -22.28 -23.37
C GLU A 75 25.27 -23.40 -24.43
N ALA A 76 25.80 -23.13 -25.63
CA ALA A 76 25.83 -24.10 -26.72
C ALA A 76 26.75 -25.29 -26.40
N ILE A 77 27.90 -25.03 -25.76
CA ILE A 77 28.82 -26.08 -25.30
C ILE A 77 28.16 -26.92 -24.21
N LEU A 78 27.46 -26.30 -23.26
CA LEU A 78 26.74 -27.01 -22.21
C LEU A 78 25.67 -27.94 -22.80
N ALA A 79 24.83 -27.42 -23.70
CA ALA A 79 23.78 -28.19 -24.37
C ALA A 79 24.34 -29.38 -25.16
N ALA A 80 25.44 -29.16 -25.88
CA ALA A 80 26.11 -30.23 -26.60
C ALA A 80 26.79 -31.23 -25.67
N SER A 81 27.44 -30.78 -24.60
CA SER A 81 28.11 -31.66 -23.63
C SER A 81 27.13 -32.61 -22.94
N ASP A 82 25.92 -32.13 -22.63
CA ASP A 82 24.85 -32.95 -22.08
C ASP A 82 24.33 -33.95 -23.12
N ARG A 83 24.02 -33.47 -24.33
CA ARG A 83 23.54 -34.30 -25.45
C ARG A 83 24.48 -35.44 -25.82
N PHE A 84 25.79 -35.18 -25.83
CA PHE A 84 26.82 -36.18 -26.13
C PHE A 84 27.32 -36.94 -24.89
N LEU A 85 26.72 -36.70 -23.72
CA LEU A 85 27.05 -37.33 -22.44
C LEU A 85 28.53 -37.15 -22.03
N LEU A 86 29.12 -36.01 -22.39
CA LEU A 86 30.49 -35.62 -22.06
C LEU A 86 30.54 -35.03 -20.64
N THR A 87 30.45 -35.88 -19.62
CA THR A 87 30.33 -35.47 -18.22
C THR A 87 31.46 -34.56 -17.71
N LYS A 88 32.71 -34.79 -18.16
CA LYS A 88 33.85 -33.93 -17.82
C LYS A 88 33.70 -32.52 -18.39
N LEU A 89 33.27 -32.42 -19.65
CA LEU A 89 33.06 -31.15 -20.32
C LEU A 89 31.88 -30.40 -19.70
N LYS A 90 30.80 -31.12 -19.37
CA LYS A 90 29.65 -30.60 -18.65
C LYS A 90 30.05 -29.98 -17.31
N LYS A 91 30.96 -30.64 -16.56
CA LYS A 91 31.46 -30.10 -15.29
C LYS A 91 32.31 -28.84 -15.45
N ILE A 92 33.20 -28.83 -16.46
CA ILE A 92 34.00 -27.65 -16.80
C ILE A 92 33.10 -26.45 -17.18
N ALA A 93 32.06 -26.70 -17.99
CA ALA A 93 31.08 -25.68 -18.36
C ALA A 93 30.27 -25.19 -17.15
N GLU A 94 29.85 -26.09 -16.26
CA GLU A 94 29.18 -25.73 -15.00
C GLU A 94 30.05 -24.82 -14.13
N ASP A 95 31.32 -25.18 -13.91
CA ASP A 95 32.22 -24.42 -13.05
C ASP A 95 32.54 -23.03 -13.63
N PHE A 96 32.61 -22.90 -14.96
CA PHE A 96 32.76 -21.60 -15.62
C PHE A 96 31.51 -20.73 -15.48
N LEU A 97 30.32 -21.29 -15.67
CA LEU A 97 29.06 -20.57 -15.49
C LEU A 97 28.88 -20.09 -14.04
N CYS A 98 29.28 -20.91 -13.05
CA CYS A 98 29.30 -20.51 -11.64
C CYS A 98 30.16 -19.25 -11.39
N GLY A 99 31.26 -19.09 -12.11
CA GLY A 99 32.14 -17.91 -12.01
C GLY A 99 31.64 -16.66 -12.74
N GLN A 100 30.56 -16.77 -13.53
CA GLN A 100 30.01 -15.67 -14.34
C GLN A 100 28.63 -15.20 -13.85
N VAL A 101 28.14 -15.69 -12.71
CA VAL A 101 26.85 -15.29 -12.14
C VAL A 101 26.89 -13.81 -11.72
N GLY A 102 25.90 -13.03 -12.16
CA GLY A 102 25.74 -11.61 -11.88
C GLY A 102 24.28 -11.17 -11.99
N SER A 103 24.02 -9.86 -11.77
CA SER A 103 22.67 -9.29 -11.65
C SER A 103 21.78 -9.44 -12.90
N THR A 104 22.37 -9.59 -14.09
CA THR A 104 21.64 -9.63 -15.36
C THR A 104 21.48 -11.02 -15.96
N ASN A 105 22.05 -12.06 -15.34
CA ASN A 105 22.09 -13.41 -15.92
C ASN A 105 21.70 -14.52 -14.93
N CYS A 106 21.41 -14.16 -13.68
CA CYS A 106 21.22 -15.13 -12.61
C CYS A 106 19.97 -16.01 -12.81
N VAL A 107 18.86 -15.43 -13.26
CA VAL A 107 17.61 -16.13 -13.58
C VAL A 107 17.76 -16.99 -14.83
N SER A 108 18.41 -16.47 -15.88
CA SER A 108 18.73 -17.25 -17.08
C SER A 108 19.61 -18.46 -16.78
N PHE A 109 20.69 -18.27 -16.00
CA PHE A 109 21.58 -19.37 -15.60
C PHE A 109 20.88 -20.38 -14.69
N ARG A 110 19.95 -19.93 -13.85
CA ARG A 110 19.12 -20.83 -13.05
C ARG A 110 18.18 -21.67 -13.92
N TYR A 111 17.60 -21.10 -14.97
CA TYR A 111 16.80 -21.85 -15.95
C TYR A 111 17.65 -22.93 -16.63
N LEU A 112 18.85 -22.57 -17.10
CA LEU A 112 19.80 -23.53 -17.69
C LEU A 112 20.20 -24.62 -16.69
N ALA A 113 20.44 -24.25 -15.42
CA ALA A 113 20.80 -25.20 -14.38
C ALA A 113 19.69 -26.23 -14.13
N ARG A 114 18.41 -25.83 -14.19
CA ARG A 114 17.27 -26.76 -14.14
C ARG A 114 17.19 -27.64 -15.39
N LEU A 115 17.37 -27.06 -16.56
CA LEU A 115 17.27 -27.78 -17.84
C LEU A 115 18.32 -28.90 -17.95
N PHE A 116 19.54 -28.63 -17.47
CA PHE A 116 20.66 -29.57 -17.54
C PHE A 116 20.97 -30.27 -16.21
N SER A 117 20.13 -30.11 -15.18
CA SER A 117 20.32 -30.71 -13.84
C SER A 117 21.70 -30.43 -13.24
N LEU A 118 22.13 -29.16 -13.25
CA LEU A 118 23.40 -28.68 -12.69
C LEU A 118 23.22 -28.21 -11.24
N ASN A 119 23.52 -29.08 -10.28
CA ASN A 119 23.27 -28.81 -8.86
C ASN A 119 24.16 -27.70 -8.30
N SER A 120 25.45 -27.61 -8.69
CA SER A 120 26.34 -26.57 -8.18
C SER A 120 25.91 -25.20 -8.66
N LEU A 121 25.48 -25.09 -9.92
CA LEU A 121 24.97 -23.83 -10.47
C LEU A 121 23.63 -23.42 -9.85
N LEU A 122 22.76 -24.36 -9.50
CA LEU A 122 21.51 -24.08 -8.78
C LEU A 122 21.75 -23.48 -7.40
N GLU A 123 22.75 -23.99 -6.66
CA GLU A 123 23.11 -23.46 -5.34
C GLU A 123 23.70 -22.05 -5.43
N VAL A 124 24.63 -21.82 -6.37
CA VAL A 124 25.26 -20.50 -6.55
C VAL A 124 24.24 -19.45 -6.98
N THR A 125 23.37 -19.78 -7.94
CA THR A 125 22.31 -18.86 -8.39
C THR A 125 21.26 -18.61 -7.31
N GLN A 126 20.89 -19.62 -6.51
CA GLN A 126 19.98 -19.43 -5.37
C GLN A 126 20.55 -18.45 -4.36
N LYS A 127 21.83 -18.65 -3.97
CA LYS A 127 22.49 -17.79 -3.00
C LYS A 127 22.57 -16.35 -3.51
N TYR A 128 22.96 -16.17 -4.77
CA TYR A 128 23.05 -14.85 -5.39
C TYR A 128 21.69 -14.13 -5.44
N LEU A 129 20.62 -14.83 -5.82
CA LEU A 129 19.26 -14.28 -5.86
C LEU A 129 18.77 -13.83 -4.49
N THR A 130 19.08 -14.60 -3.43
CA THR A 130 18.75 -14.20 -2.07
C THR A 130 19.54 -12.95 -1.66
N ASP A 131 20.86 -12.93 -1.88
CA ASP A 131 21.70 -11.83 -1.41
C ASP A 131 21.42 -10.50 -2.15
N HIS A 132 21.01 -10.55 -3.44
CA HIS A 132 20.82 -9.38 -4.30
C HIS A 132 19.36 -9.21 -4.79
N SER A 133 18.39 -9.69 -4.03
CA SER A 133 16.96 -9.63 -4.39
C SER A 133 16.44 -8.20 -4.65
N LYS A 134 17.05 -7.18 -4.04
CA LYS A 134 16.72 -5.77 -4.26
C LYS A 134 17.18 -5.24 -5.63
N GLU A 135 18.32 -5.72 -6.13
CA GLU A 135 18.84 -5.32 -7.45
C GLU A 135 18.03 -5.95 -8.60
N LEU A 136 17.41 -7.11 -8.33
CA LEU A 136 16.51 -7.78 -9.26
C LEU A 136 15.29 -6.91 -9.60
N ILE A 137 14.81 -6.10 -8.65
CA ILE A 137 13.69 -5.18 -8.83
C ILE A 137 13.97 -4.21 -9.99
N ASP A 138 15.22 -3.79 -10.19
CA ASP A 138 15.57 -2.81 -11.22
C ASP A 138 15.88 -3.44 -12.59
N THR A 139 15.94 -4.78 -12.68
CA THR A 139 16.35 -5.50 -13.89
C THR A 139 15.14 -6.15 -14.58
N GLU A 140 14.55 -5.47 -15.57
CA GLU A 140 13.33 -5.94 -16.27
C GLU A 140 13.49 -7.30 -16.99
N SER A 141 14.66 -7.57 -17.58
CA SER A 141 14.91 -8.80 -18.34
C SER A 141 14.81 -10.06 -17.49
N GLU A 142 15.34 -10.00 -16.27
CA GLU A 142 15.37 -11.12 -15.32
C GLU A 142 13.99 -11.33 -14.67
N MET A 143 13.28 -10.23 -14.37
CA MET A 143 11.92 -10.28 -13.82
C MET A 143 10.93 -10.98 -14.75
N ASN A 144 11.12 -10.84 -16.06
CA ASN A 144 10.29 -11.53 -17.04
C ASN A 144 10.51 -13.06 -17.01
N GLN A 145 11.75 -13.49 -16.84
CA GLN A 145 12.12 -14.92 -16.82
C GLN A 145 11.85 -15.61 -15.48
N LEU A 146 11.64 -14.83 -14.41
CA LEU A 146 11.41 -15.36 -13.07
C LEU A 146 10.12 -16.20 -13.00
N THR A 147 10.26 -17.46 -12.58
CA THR A 147 9.12 -18.37 -12.41
C THR A 147 8.37 -18.11 -11.10
N GLN A 148 7.13 -18.59 -11.02
CA GLN A 148 6.34 -18.47 -9.79
C GLN A 148 6.98 -19.20 -8.61
N ASP A 149 7.54 -20.39 -8.83
CA ASP A 149 8.15 -21.18 -7.76
C ASP A 149 9.41 -20.49 -7.20
N ASP A 150 10.16 -19.80 -8.06
CA ASP A 150 11.29 -18.96 -7.63
C ASP A 150 10.84 -17.77 -6.80
N LEU A 151 9.75 -17.10 -7.21
CA LEU A 151 9.20 -15.99 -6.44
C LEU A 151 8.74 -16.46 -5.06
N ILE A 152 8.04 -17.59 -4.95
CA ILE A 152 7.60 -18.14 -3.66
C ILE A 152 8.80 -18.46 -2.77
N ALA A 153 9.87 -19.04 -3.33
CA ALA A 153 11.10 -19.30 -2.58
C ALA A 153 11.78 -18.02 -2.08
N LEU A 154 11.78 -16.96 -2.89
CA LEU A 154 12.32 -15.64 -2.48
C LEU A 154 11.49 -14.99 -1.37
N LEU A 155 10.16 -14.97 -1.52
CA LEU A 155 9.24 -14.43 -0.51
C LEU A 155 9.33 -15.22 0.81
N GLY A 156 9.52 -16.53 0.74
CA GLY A 156 9.72 -17.37 1.93
C GLY A 156 11.04 -17.16 2.65
N THR A 157 12.08 -16.68 1.95
CA THR A 157 13.43 -16.49 2.51
C THR A 157 13.62 -15.12 3.15
N HIS A 158 13.04 -14.06 2.55
CA HIS A 158 13.19 -12.67 3.03
C HIS A 158 12.16 -12.24 4.07
N GLY A 159 11.11 -13.04 4.30
CA GLY A 159 10.00 -12.68 5.17
C GLY A 159 9.13 -11.58 4.55
N SER A 160 8.20 -11.05 5.34
CA SER A 160 7.31 -9.98 4.90
C SER A 160 8.00 -8.62 5.05
N ASP A 161 8.74 -8.19 4.02
CA ASP A 161 9.32 -6.84 3.93
C ASP A 161 8.74 -6.02 2.75
N GLU A 162 9.00 -4.72 2.76
CA GLU A 162 8.51 -3.79 1.73
C GLU A 162 9.09 -4.13 0.34
N ALA A 163 10.33 -4.64 0.29
CA ALA A 163 10.97 -5.08 -0.94
C ALA A 163 10.27 -6.29 -1.57
N SER A 164 9.79 -7.23 -0.75
CA SER A 164 9.01 -8.40 -1.18
C SER A 164 7.68 -7.99 -1.81
N PHE A 165 7.03 -6.94 -1.30
CA PHE A 165 5.83 -6.39 -1.92
C PHE A 165 6.12 -5.74 -3.28
N LEU A 166 7.19 -4.94 -3.37
CA LEU A 166 7.60 -4.34 -4.65
C LEU A 166 8.01 -5.40 -5.68
N LEU A 167 8.66 -6.48 -5.24
CA LEU A 167 9.03 -7.61 -6.07
C LEU A 167 7.78 -8.31 -6.62
N LEU A 168 6.80 -8.58 -5.74
CA LEU A 168 5.51 -9.17 -6.13
C LEU A 168 4.77 -8.26 -7.12
N GLN A 169 4.74 -6.95 -6.85
CA GLN A 169 4.12 -5.95 -7.71
C GLN A 169 4.74 -5.99 -9.12
N LYS A 170 6.07 -5.83 -9.23
CA LYS A 170 6.76 -5.82 -10.53
C LYS A 170 6.60 -7.15 -11.27
N TRP A 171 6.66 -8.29 -10.58
CA TRP A 171 6.48 -9.60 -11.19
C TRP A 171 5.07 -9.80 -11.76
N SER A 172 4.04 -9.36 -11.03
CA SER A 172 2.65 -9.45 -11.48
C SER A 172 2.32 -8.45 -12.60
N THR A 173 2.97 -7.29 -12.66
CA THR A 173 2.80 -6.34 -13.77
C THR A 173 3.54 -6.75 -15.04
N SER A 174 4.53 -7.63 -14.94
CA SER A 174 5.37 -8.07 -16.08
C SER A 174 4.56 -8.79 -17.16
N PHE A 175 3.57 -9.61 -16.78
CA PHE A 175 2.70 -10.32 -17.72
C PHE A 175 1.25 -10.28 -17.29
N LYS A 176 0.34 -9.93 -18.21
CA LYS A 176 -1.10 -9.86 -17.95
C LYS A 176 -1.69 -11.17 -17.42
N GLU A 177 -1.13 -12.32 -17.80
CA GLU A 177 -1.55 -13.65 -17.34
C GLU A 177 -1.20 -13.95 -15.87
N ARG A 178 -0.23 -13.21 -15.28
CA ARG A 178 0.19 -13.37 -13.88
C ARG A 178 -0.70 -12.60 -12.90
N THR A 179 -1.44 -11.60 -13.40
CA THR A 179 -2.38 -10.76 -12.64
C THR A 179 -3.34 -11.51 -11.72
N PRO A 180 -3.99 -12.62 -12.14
CA PRO A 180 -4.96 -13.33 -11.30
C PRO A 180 -4.32 -13.95 -10.04
N ARG A 181 -3.02 -14.27 -10.10
CA ARG A 181 -2.28 -14.94 -9.03
C ARG A 181 -1.73 -13.98 -7.99
N PHE A 182 -1.77 -12.66 -8.25
CA PHE A 182 -1.29 -11.63 -7.34
C PHE A 182 -1.93 -11.76 -5.94
N MET A 183 -3.26 -11.94 -5.88
CA MET A 183 -3.99 -12.03 -4.62
C MET A 183 -3.69 -13.31 -3.81
N ASP A 184 -3.34 -14.40 -4.48
CA ASP A 184 -2.98 -15.66 -3.82
C ASP A 184 -1.58 -15.56 -3.21
N LEU A 185 -0.64 -14.95 -3.96
CA LEU A 185 0.73 -14.71 -3.49
C LEU A 185 0.78 -13.64 -2.40
N LEU A 186 -0.09 -12.63 -2.45
CA LEU A 186 -0.19 -11.59 -1.41
C LEU A 186 -0.47 -12.16 -0.02
N ARG A 187 -1.14 -13.33 0.09
CA ARG A 187 -1.39 -13.98 1.39
C ARG A 187 -0.12 -14.43 2.10
N SER A 188 0.98 -14.61 1.36
CA SER A 188 2.28 -14.94 1.94
C SER A 188 2.96 -13.73 2.59
N LEU A 189 2.43 -12.51 2.37
CA LEU A 189 2.95 -11.27 2.91
C LEU A 189 2.05 -10.72 4.02
N GLU A 190 2.62 -10.55 5.20
CA GLU A 190 1.96 -9.89 6.32
C GLU A 190 2.12 -8.36 6.23
N LEU A 191 1.16 -7.71 5.57
CA LEU A 191 1.08 -6.25 5.42
C LEU A 191 1.03 -5.46 6.75
N ARG A 192 0.78 -6.14 7.87
CA ARG A 192 0.81 -5.56 9.24
C ARG A 192 2.22 -5.16 9.68
N LEU A 193 3.24 -5.78 9.09
CA LEU A 193 4.65 -5.54 9.44
C LEU A 193 5.25 -4.37 8.65
N PHE A 194 4.52 -3.79 7.69
CA PHE A 194 4.99 -2.68 6.86
C PHE A 194 4.77 -1.34 7.55
N THR A 195 5.54 -0.33 7.13
CA THR A 195 5.33 1.03 7.63
C THR A 195 4.00 1.61 7.10
N LYS A 196 3.33 2.41 7.94
CA LYS A 196 2.08 3.11 7.57
C LYS A 196 2.26 3.93 6.29
N GLU A 197 3.38 4.64 6.15
CA GLU A 197 3.69 5.45 4.98
C GLU A 197 3.77 4.60 3.71
N PHE A 198 4.39 3.42 3.76
CA PHE A 198 4.48 2.51 2.62
C PHE A 198 3.12 1.92 2.22
N VAL A 199 2.27 1.56 3.20
CA VAL A 199 0.90 1.07 2.92
C VAL A 199 0.06 2.16 2.26
N LEU A 200 0.10 3.39 2.78
CA LEU A 200 -0.66 4.52 2.24
C LEU A 200 -0.16 4.97 0.86
N ARG A 201 1.16 5.05 0.66
CA ARG A 201 1.74 5.58 -0.59
C ARG A 201 1.86 4.54 -1.70
N THR A 202 2.18 3.30 -1.37
CA THR A 202 2.55 2.28 -2.37
C THR A 202 1.46 1.22 -2.50
N VAL A 203 1.05 0.60 -1.39
CA VAL A 203 0.07 -0.51 -1.43
C VAL A 203 -1.32 -0.03 -1.87
N MET A 204 -1.80 1.12 -1.36
CA MET A 204 -3.12 1.65 -1.73
C MET A 204 -3.21 2.19 -3.17
N ARG A 205 -2.07 2.64 -3.74
CA ARG A 205 -2.03 3.12 -5.13
C ARG A 205 -2.01 1.98 -6.15
N GLU A 206 -1.76 0.75 -5.71
CA GLU A 206 -1.68 -0.40 -6.59
C GLU A 206 -3.06 -0.78 -7.14
N LYS A 207 -3.20 -0.76 -8.47
CA LYS A 207 -4.48 -1.02 -9.16
C LYS A 207 -5.00 -2.43 -8.89
N LEU A 208 -4.09 -3.40 -8.69
CA LEU A 208 -4.45 -4.78 -8.37
C LEU A 208 -5.08 -4.93 -6.97
N MET A 209 -4.87 -3.97 -6.07
CA MET A 209 -5.42 -3.95 -4.72
C MET A 209 -6.85 -3.37 -4.64
N HIS A 210 -7.35 -2.71 -5.69
CA HIS A 210 -8.69 -2.09 -5.75
C HIS A 210 -9.84 -3.10 -5.92
N ASN A 211 -9.66 -4.32 -5.43
CA ASN A 211 -10.70 -5.34 -5.36
C ASN A 211 -11.21 -5.48 -3.91
N PRO A 212 -12.43 -6.01 -3.68
CA PRO A 212 -13.01 -6.09 -2.34
C PRO A 212 -12.15 -6.85 -1.32
N LYS A 213 -11.38 -7.85 -1.79
CA LYS A 213 -10.47 -8.63 -0.94
C LYS A 213 -9.21 -7.83 -0.58
N GLY A 214 -8.63 -7.11 -1.53
CA GLY A 214 -7.46 -6.25 -1.34
C GLY A 214 -7.76 -5.09 -0.41
N MET A 215 -8.91 -4.43 -0.59
CA MET A 215 -9.36 -3.35 0.29
C MET A 215 -9.59 -3.82 1.73
N LYS A 216 -10.13 -5.04 1.93
CA LYS A 216 -10.29 -5.63 3.27
C LYS A 216 -8.94 -5.90 3.94
N ILE A 217 -7.95 -6.36 3.18
CA ILE A 217 -6.59 -6.61 3.70
C ILE A 217 -5.90 -5.30 4.07
N ILE A 218 -6.04 -4.25 3.25
CA ILE A 218 -5.54 -2.90 3.55
C ILE A 218 -6.20 -2.36 4.82
N GLN A 219 -7.52 -2.48 4.93
CA GLN A 219 -8.27 -2.07 6.11
C GLN A 219 -7.74 -2.75 7.38
N GLN A 220 -7.56 -4.08 7.36
CA GLN A 220 -7.03 -4.83 8.50
C GLN A 220 -5.60 -4.42 8.88
N ALA A 221 -4.75 -4.12 7.88
CA ALA A 221 -3.39 -3.64 8.13
C ALA A 221 -3.42 -2.24 8.78
N LEU A 222 -4.23 -1.32 8.26
CA LEU A 222 -4.38 0.03 8.81
C LEU A 222 -5.02 0.03 10.20
N GLU A 223 -6.04 -0.79 10.45
CA GLU A 223 -6.65 -0.95 11.78
C GLU A 223 -5.62 -1.41 12.82
N SER A 224 -4.75 -2.36 12.47
CA SER A 224 -3.70 -2.82 13.37
C SER A 224 -2.62 -1.77 13.66
N LEU A 225 -2.31 -0.91 12.68
CA LEU A 225 -1.36 0.20 12.81
C LEU A 225 -1.94 1.36 13.62
N VAL A 226 -3.25 1.59 13.56
CA VAL A 226 -3.95 2.62 14.35
C VAL A 226 -4.03 2.23 15.85
N ILE A 227 -4.10 0.94 16.18
CA ILE A 227 -4.10 0.47 17.57
C ILE A 227 -2.73 0.66 18.26
N ALA A 228 -1.64 0.73 17.49
CA ALA A 228 -0.28 0.81 18.02
C ALA A 228 0.16 2.22 18.43
N ASP A 229 -0.52 3.29 17.97
CA ASP A 229 -0.13 4.67 18.27
C ASP A 229 -1.36 5.54 18.64
N PRO A 230 -1.71 5.66 19.94
CA PRO A 230 -2.91 6.36 20.40
C PRO A 230 -2.88 7.89 20.19
N ASN A 231 -1.80 8.44 19.61
CA ASN A 231 -1.63 9.88 19.38
C ASN A 231 -1.70 10.30 17.90
N GLN A 232 -2.08 9.42 16.97
CA GLN A 232 -2.16 9.79 15.54
C GLN A 232 -3.59 10.05 15.07
N PHE A 233 -3.88 11.34 14.86
CA PHE A 233 -5.12 11.86 14.31
C PHE A 233 -5.43 11.30 12.90
N LEU A 234 -6.70 10.97 12.66
CA LEU A 234 -7.25 10.59 11.35
C LEU A 234 -7.13 11.76 10.38
N VAL A 235 -6.35 11.58 9.31
CA VAL A 235 -6.37 12.48 8.15
C VAL A 235 -7.62 12.16 7.34
N VAL A 236 -8.54 13.12 7.23
CA VAL A 236 -9.69 13.05 6.33
C VAL A 236 -9.21 13.47 4.93
N GLY A 237 -9.19 12.54 3.96
CA GLY A 237 -8.94 12.83 2.54
C GLY A 237 -8.22 11.71 1.76
N ASP A 238 -8.70 11.39 0.53
CA ASP A 238 -8.02 10.54 -0.47
C ASP A 238 -8.04 11.18 -1.88
N PHE A 239 -7.18 10.66 -2.75
CA PHE A 239 -6.36 11.20 -3.83
C PHE A 239 -7.04 11.64 -5.13
N ASN A 240 -8.32 12.04 -5.13
CA ASN A 240 -8.94 12.63 -6.32
C ASN A 240 -9.69 13.96 -6.07
N ARG A 241 -9.11 14.80 -5.19
CA ARG A 241 -9.37 16.25 -5.01
C ARG A 241 -10.53 16.60 -4.05
N ASN A 242 -10.22 16.79 -2.77
CA ASN A 242 -10.22 18.09 -2.05
C ASN A 242 -10.42 17.93 -0.52
N ILE A 243 -9.33 17.69 0.22
CA ILE A 243 -8.94 18.47 1.41
C ILE A 243 -7.42 18.63 1.27
N TYR A 244 -6.92 19.85 1.03
CA TYR A 244 -5.52 20.08 0.67
C TYR A 244 -4.55 19.99 1.85
N GLU A 245 -5.05 20.11 3.09
CA GLU A 245 -4.23 20.28 4.27
C GLU A 245 -4.75 19.41 5.42
N GLY A 246 -3.86 18.55 5.92
CA GLY A 246 -4.11 17.78 7.14
C GLY A 246 -4.40 18.73 8.29
N ARG A 247 -5.52 18.53 8.96
CA ARG A 247 -6.02 19.45 9.99
C ARG A 247 -6.50 18.71 11.23
N HIS A 248 -6.39 19.38 12.37
CA HIS A 248 -6.90 18.94 13.66
C HIS A 248 -7.75 20.06 14.29
N PHE A 249 -8.50 19.75 15.34
CA PHE A 249 -9.45 20.69 15.98
C PHE A 249 -10.45 21.36 15.00
N HIS A 250 -10.77 20.68 13.89
CA HIS A 250 -11.80 21.10 12.96
C HIS A 250 -13.18 20.72 13.51
N ALA A 251 -14.22 21.40 13.05
CA ALA A 251 -15.59 20.96 13.29
C ALA A 251 -16.07 20.11 12.13
N SER A 252 -16.79 19.02 12.42
CA SER A 252 -17.41 18.18 11.41
C SER A 252 -18.86 17.89 11.74
N ILE A 253 -19.72 17.94 10.73
CA ILE A 253 -21.13 17.56 10.86
C ILE A 253 -21.58 16.84 9.59
N GLY A 254 -22.34 15.76 9.75
CA GLY A 254 -22.84 14.96 8.63
C GLY A 254 -24.34 14.75 8.71
N ASN A 255 -24.97 14.76 7.55
CA ASN A 255 -26.33 14.27 7.34
C ASN A 255 -26.27 13.09 6.32
N GLN A 256 -27.43 12.59 5.87
CA GLN A 256 -27.48 11.44 4.95
C GLN A 256 -26.93 11.75 3.55
N ASP A 257 -26.92 13.02 3.15
CA ASP A 257 -26.58 13.47 1.79
C ASP A 257 -25.21 14.18 1.72
N GLU A 258 -24.77 14.81 2.80
CA GLU A 258 -23.64 15.73 2.86
C GLU A 258 -22.87 15.58 4.19
N PHE A 259 -21.54 15.65 4.11
CA PHE A 259 -20.64 15.69 5.27
C PHE A 259 -19.72 16.89 5.15
N MET A 260 -19.71 17.75 6.16
CA MET A 260 -18.94 18.99 6.13
C MET A 260 -17.82 18.99 7.15
N VAL A 261 -16.72 19.61 6.76
CA VAL A 261 -15.54 19.88 7.58
C VAL A 261 -15.26 21.37 7.51
N ILE A 262 -15.17 22.04 8.65
CA ILE A 262 -15.06 23.49 8.72
C ILE A 262 -13.94 23.90 9.67
N GLY A 263 -13.04 24.76 9.17
CA GLY A 263 -11.93 25.32 9.92
C GLY A 263 -10.92 24.24 10.34
N GLY A 264 -10.32 24.44 11.50
CA GLY A 264 -9.27 23.61 12.07
C GLY A 264 -7.91 24.28 12.03
N GLU A 265 -6.92 23.55 12.51
CA GLU A 265 -5.53 23.96 12.61
C GLU A 265 -4.66 22.99 11.82
N THR A 266 -3.73 23.52 11.02
CA THR A 266 -2.74 22.71 10.28
C THR A 266 -1.60 22.28 11.20
N SER A 267 -0.72 21.39 10.72
CA SER A 267 0.51 21.03 11.45
C SER A 267 1.43 22.21 11.74
N ASP A 268 1.33 23.28 10.94
CA ASP A 268 2.15 24.49 11.06
C ASP A 268 1.51 25.53 12.00
N ASN A 269 0.50 25.13 12.79
CA ASN A 269 -0.30 25.98 13.68
C ASN A 269 -1.00 27.14 12.96
N LEU A 270 -1.39 26.94 11.69
CA LEU A 270 -2.19 27.90 10.95
C LEU A 270 -3.67 27.55 11.10
N TYR A 271 -4.46 28.51 11.57
CA TYR A 271 -5.91 28.38 11.59
C TYR A 271 -6.49 28.53 10.19
N LEU A 272 -7.48 27.70 9.88
CA LEU A 272 -8.09 27.63 8.57
C LEU A 272 -9.41 28.39 8.52
N LYS A 273 -9.63 29.06 7.39
CA LYS A 273 -10.92 29.66 7.00
C LYS A 273 -11.71 28.76 6.08
N SER A 274 -11.12 27.67 5.61
CA SER A 274 -11.75 26.84 4.59
C SER A 274 -12.88 26.01 5.18
N ALA A 275 -13.86 25.76 4.33
CA ALA A 275 -14.97 24.88 4.58
C ALA A 275 -15.10 23.94 3.39
N GLU A 276 -15.18 22.65 3.66
CA GLU A 276 -15.26 21.60 2.65
C GLU A 276 -16.52 20.75 2.89
N CYS A 277 -17.22 20.41 1.81
CA CYS A 277 -18.43 19.59 1.85
C CYS A 277 -18.27 18.37 0.93
N LEU A 278 -18.38 17.18 1.49
CA LEU A 278 -18.42 15.90 0.82
C LEU A 278 -19.86 15.53 0.51
N ASN A 279 -20.18 15.31 -0.76
CA ASN A 279 -21.43 14.70 -1.15
C ASN A 279 -21.38 13.19 -0.83
N MET A 280 -22.26 12.70 0.03
CA MET A 280 -22.24 11.30 0.49
C MET A 280 -22.71 10.30 -0.58
N LYS A 281 -23.41 10.76 -1.63
CA LYS A 281 -23.86 9.91 -2.76
C LYS A 281 -22.79 9.75 -3.82
N THR A 282 -22.14 10.84 -4.20
CA THR A 282 -21.10 10.83 -5.25
C THR A 282 -19.70 10.60 -4.69
N LEU A 283 -19.52 10.79 -3.37
CA LEU A 283 -18.23 10.82 -2.67
C LEU A 283 -17.28 11.88 -3.23
N GLU A 284 -17.84 12.97 -3.76
CA GLU A 284 -17.09 14.10 -4.30
C GLU A 284 -17.05 15.25 -3.30
N TRP A 285 -15.84 15.80 -3.11
CA TRP A 285 -15.62 16.97 -2.29
C TRP A 285 -15.86 18.25 -3.09
N SER A 286 -16.48 19.21 -2.42
CA SER A 286 -16.75 20.55 -2.93
C SER A 286 -16.29 21.60 -1.92
N GLN A 287 -15.75 22.71 -2.42
CA GLN A 287 -15.33 23.81 -1.57
C GLN A 287 -16.53 24.72 -1.29
N MET A 288 -16.73 25.01 -0.01
CA MET A 288 -17.70 25.99 0.47
C MET A 288 -17.03 27.37 0.58
N PRO A 289 -17.81 28.45 0.63
CA PRO A 289 -17.29 29.79 0.89
C PRO A 289 -16.46 29.82 2.18
N ASP A 290 -15.31 30.49 2.11
CA ASP A 290 -14.44 30.66 3.26
C ASP A 290 -15.15 31.45 4.37
N LEU A 291 -14.83 31.10 5.61
CA LEU A 291 -15.31 31.82 6.78
C LEU A 291 -14.64 33.20 6.88
N PRO A 292 -15.32 34.19 7.49
CA PRO A 292 -14.75 35.51 7.70
C PRO A 292 -13.42 35.45 8.49
N ASP A 293 -13.41 34.62 9.52
CA ASP A 293 -12.30 34.42 10.45
C ASP A 293 -11.73 33.01 10.33
N ALA A 294 -10.45 32.87 10.66
CA ALA A 294 -9.76 31.58 10.70
C ALA A 294 -10.00 30.92 12.06
N LEU A 295 -10.49 29.69 12.07
CA LEU A 295 -11.11 29.08 13.25
C LEU A 295 -10.48 27.75 13.64
N SER A 296 -10.35 27.51 14.93
CA SER A 296 -10.10 26.20 15.55
C SER A 296 -11.10 25.96 16.67
N LEU A 297 -11.38 24.70 17.01
CA LEU A 297 -12.32 24.34 18.09
C LEU A 297 -13.73 24.92 17.87
N SER A 298 -14.12 25.08 16.61
CA SER A 298 -15.48 25.50 16.24
C SER A 298 -16.49 24.38 16.46
N GLN A 299 -17.77 24.74 16.46
CA GLN A 299 -18.88 23.82 16.66
C GLN A 299 -19.92 24.07 15.59
N LEU A 300 -20.45 22.99 15.03
CA LEU A 300 -21.45 23.03 13.97
C LEU A 300 -22.76 22.50 14.49
N VAL A 301 -23.83 23.24 14.19
CA VAL A 301 -25.18 22.89 14.62
C VAL A 301 -26.15 23.16 13.47
N TYR A 302 -27.06 22.22 13.22
CA TYR A 302 -28.18 22.42 12.30
C TYR A 302 -29.43 22.83 13.06
N VAL A 303 -30.06 23.94 12.65
CA VAL A 303 -31.39 24.32 13.13
C VAL A 303 -32.28 24.61 11.94
N GLN A 304 -33.41 23.90 11.83
CA GLN A 304 -34.38 24.08 10.74
C GLN A 304 -33.74 24.12 9.34
N ASN A 305 -32.82 23.17 9.08
CA ASN A 305 -32.08 23.07 7.82
C ASN A 305 -31.12 24.25 7.52
N GLN A 306 -30.85 25.11 8.50
CA GLN A 306 -29.80 26.12 8.42
C GLN A 306 -28.59 25.67 9.23
N LEU A 307 -27.42 25.76 8.61
CA LEU A 307 -26.15 25.44 9.26
C LEU A 307 -25.64 26.65 10.03
N PHE A 308 -25.33 26.45 11.30
CA PHE A 308 -24.67 27.43 12.15
C PHE A 308 -23.29 26.95 12.53
N VAL A 309 -22.34 27.89 12.54
CA VAL A 309 -21.00 27.72 13.10
C VAL A 309 -20.86 28.64 14.31
N LEU A 310 -20.49 28.03 15.43
CA LEU A 310 -20.19 28.70 16.68
C LEU A 310 -18.71 28.54 16.94
N TYR A 311 -18.04 29.63 17.27
CA TYR A 311 -16.62 29.59 17.59
C TYR A 311 -16.27 30.70 18.57
N GLU A 312 -15.23 30.46 19.33
CA GLU A 312 -14.76 31.43 20.31
C GLU A 312 -13.67 32.31 19.73
N GLN A 313 -13.77 33.61 19.96
CA GLN A 313 -12.73 34.58 19.60
C GLN A 313 -12.76 35.73 20.60
N ARG A 314 -11.59 36.18 21.09
CA ARG A 314 -11.44 37.38 21.95
C ARG A 314 -12.47 37.48 23.09
N TYR A 315 -12.74 36.39 23.80
CA TYR A 315 -13.67 36.34 24.94
C TYR A 315 -15.16 36.54 24.60
N SER A 316 -15.61 36.11 23.41
CA SER A 316 -17.03 35.93 23.10
C SER A 316 -17.21 34.72 22.18
N VAL A 317 -18.43 34.17 22.14
CA VAL A 317 -18.81 33.13 21.16
C VAL A 317 -19.50 33.82 19.98
N TYR A 318 -18.84 33.78 18.83
CA TYR A 318 -19.36 34.28 17.57
C TYR A 318 -20.26 33.24 16.94
N VAL A 319 -21.36 33.70 16.33
CA VAL A 319 -22.30 32.85 15.61
C VAL A 319 -22.41 33.33 14.19
N HIS A 320 -22.19 32.43 13.25
CA HIS A 320 -22.50 32.66 11.84
C HIS A 320 -23.43 31.57 11.34
N TYR A 321 -24.32 31.92 10.41
CA TYR A 321 -25.11 30.94 9.68
C TYR A 321 -24.73 30.94 8.21
N TYR A 322 -24.93 29.81 7.54
CA TYR A 322 -24.70 29.68 6.11
C TYR A 322 -25.96 30.08 5.33
N ASP A 323 -25.85 31.16 4.55
CA ASP A 323 -26.90 31.58 3.62
C ASP A 323 -26.74 30.83 2.29
N HIS A 324 -27.57 29.82 2.07
CA HIS A 324 -27.57 29.02 0.83
C HIS A 324 -27.90 29.86 -0.42
N THR A 325 -28.68 30.94 -0.28
CA THR A 325 -29.07 31.79 -1.41
C THR A 325 -27.91 32.68 -1.82
N GLY A 326 -27.27 33.32 -0.85
CA GLY A 326 -26.12 34.19 -1.05
C GLY A 326 -24.78 33.47 -1.19
N ARG A 327 -24.73 32.16 -0.91
CA ARG A 327 -23.50 31.36 -0.77
C ARG A 327 -22.45 32.09 0.07
N ALA A 328 -22.83 32.47 1.28
CA ALA A 328 -21.97 33.22 2.18
C ALA A 328 -22.31 32.97 3.64
N TRP A 329 -21.31 33.11 4.51
CA TRP A 329 -21.50 33.13 5.96
C TRP A 329 -22.01 34.50 6.40
N ARG A 330 -23.04 34.51 7.24
CA ARG A 330 -23.69 35.72 7.73
C ARG A 330 -23.62 35.76 9.27
N PRO A 331 -23.23 36.90 9.86
CA PRO A 331 -23.13 37.02 11.31
C PRO A 331 -24.51 37.06 11.96
N ARG A 332 -24.56 36.61 13.22
CA ARG A 332 -25.72 36.65 14.10
C ARG A 332 -25.34 37.22 15.47
N CYS A 333 -26.31 37.43 16.34
CA CYS A 333 -26.08 37.93 17.68
C CYS A 333 -25.07 37.05 18.43
N GLN A 334 -24.01 37.67 18.92
CA GLN A 334 -22.93 36.99 19.64
C GLN A 334 -23.39 36.60 21.04
N MET A 335 -22.84 35.50 21.57
CA MET A 335 -23.15 35.09 22.92
C MET A 335 -22.55 36.11 23.92
N PRO A 336 -23.34 36.60 24.89
CA PRO A 336 -22.90 37.62 25.85
C PRO A 336 -21.95 37.06 26.94
N GLU A 337 -21.58 35.79 26.85
CA GLU A 337 -20.71 35.12 27.81
C GLU A 337 -19.73 34.19 27.06
N VAL A 338 -18.59 33.89 27.69
CA VAL A 338 -17.57 32.94 27.16
C VAL A 338 -17.93 31.52 27.56
N CYS A 339 -17.65 30.52 26.71
CA CYS A 339 -17.91 29.10 27.00
C CYS A 339 -16.72 28.21 26.58
N VAL A 340 -15.54 28.48 27.16
CA VAL A 340 -14.30 27.82 26.70
C VAL A 340 -14.36 26.31 26.88
N GLY A 341 -14.32 25.60 25.75
CA GLY A 341 -14.42 24.14 25.71
C GLY A 341 -15.81 23.62 26.10
N GLY A 342 -16.88 24.43 25.98
CA GLY A 342 -18.25 23.93 26.09
C GLY A 342 -18.65 23.09 24.88
N GLY A 343 -19.90 22.64 24.83
CA GLY A 343 -20.51 21.96 23.69
C GLY A 343 -21.75 22.69 23.20
N ALA A 344 -22.03 22.63 21.90
CA ALA A 344 -23.22 23.21 21.29
C ALA A 344 -24.10 22.12 20.67
N VAL A 345 -25.41 22.23 20.88
CA VAL A 345 -26.40 21.30 20.34
C VAL A 345 -27.66 22.03 19.87
N SER A 346 -28.34 21.46 18.88
CA SER A 346 -29.68 21.88 18.48
C SER A 346 -30.74 21.12 19.25
N PHE A 347 -31.68 21.81 19.88
CA PHE A 347 -32.87 21.21 20.48
C PHE A 347 -34.07 22.15 20.32
N ASP A 348 -35.23 21.60 19.92
CA ASP A 348 -36.48 22.34 19.77
C ASP A 348 -36.34 23.65 18.97
N ASN A 349 -35.73 23.57 17.79
CA ASN A 349 -35.43 24.69 16.89
C ASN A 349 -34.58 25.81 17.50
N LYS A 350 -33.82 25.52 18.55
CA LYS A 350 -32.92 26.46 19.24
C LYS A 350 -31.53 25.86 19.36
N ILE A 351 -30.54 26.72 19.60
CA ILE A 351 -29.16 26.29 19.85
C ILE A 351 -28.88 26.43 21.34
N PHE A 352 -28.30 25.42 21.95
CA PHE A 352 -27.86 25.45 23.34
C PHE A 352 -26.34 25.35 23.37
N VAL A 353 -25.70 26.24 24.12
CA VAL A 353 -24.26 26.22 24.40
C VAL A 353 -24.08 25.96 25.89
N VAL A 354 -23.45 24.84 26.22
CA VAL A 354 -23.41 24.31 27.59
C VAL A 354 -22.00 23.88 28.02
N GLY A 355 -21.70 24.02 29.31
CA GLY A 355 -20.46 23.54 29.91
C GLY A 355 -19.31 24.53 29.81
N GLY A 356 -18.10 24.00 29.56
CA GLY A 356 -16.87 24.77 29.48
C GLY A 356 -16.39 25.28 30.84
N LYS A 357 -15.28 26.01 30.84
CA LYS A 357 -14.63 26.54 32.05
C LYS A 357 -15.55 27.47 32.87
N SER A 358 -16.46 28.17 32.21
CA SER A 358 -17.41 29.08 32.85
C SER A 358 -18.67 28.39 33.37
N ARG A 359 -18.86 27.08 33.11
CA ARG A 359 -20.14 26.38 33.33
C ARG A 359 -21.29 27.18 32.73
N SER A 360 -21.13 27.58 31.47
CA SER A 360 -22.16 28.36 30.79
C SER A 360 -23.35 27.47 30.44
N CYS A 361 -24.53 28.06 30.38
CA CYS A 361 -25.72 27.44 29.79
C CYS A 361 -26.52 28.58 29.16
N MET A 362 -26.47 28.64 27.83
CA MET A 362 -27.06 29.71 27.05
C MET A 362 -27.91 29.10 25.93
N GLN A 363 -29.11 29.61 25.76
CA GLN A 363 -30.00 29.24 24.67
C GLN A 363 -30.10 30.39 23.68
N TYR A 364 -29.90 30.09 22.41
CA TYR A 364 -30.05 30.99 21.30
C TYR A 364 -31.29 30.65 20.50
N ASP A 365 -32.08 31.66 20.20
CA ASP A 365 -33.25 31.56 19.33
C ASP A 365 -32.94 32.19 17.96
N PRO A 366 -32.81 31.38 16.89
CA PRO A 366 -32.55 31.88 15.55
C PRO A 366 -33.69 32.72 14.96
N HIS A 367 -34.90 32.69 15.52
CA HIS A 367 -36.01 33.53 15.03
C HIS A 367 -35.92 34.95 15.55
N THR A 368 -35.56 35.10 16.82
CA THR A 368 -35.47 36.41 17.49
C THR A 368 -34.05 36.98 17.49
N ASP A 369 -33.05 36.19 17.07
CA ASP A 369 -31.63 36.54 17.13
C ASP A 369 -31.19 36.93 18.55
N ALA A 370 -31.71 36.22 19.55
CA ALA A 370 -31.53 36.58 20.95
C ALA A 370 -31.02 35.39 21.79
N TRP A 371 -30.25 35.72 22.81
CA TRP A 371 -29.72 34.78 23.79
C TRP A 371 -30.46 34.89 25.11
N VAL A 372 -30.71 33.75 25.73
CA VAL A 372 -31.27 33.64 27.08
C VAL A 372 -30.29 32.85 27.94
N LYS A 373 -30.01 33.38 29.15
CA LYS A 373 -29.23 32.69 30.15
C LYS A 373 -30.11 31.70 30.90
N LEU A 374 -29.62 30.48 31.04
CA LEU A 374 -30.29 29.37 31.70
C LEU A 374 -29.53 28.93 32.95
N GLN A 375 -30.09 27.99 33.70
CA GLN A 375 -29.43 27.42 34.86
C GLN A 375 -28.11 26.77 34.45
N ARG A 376 -27.07 26.98 35.26
CA ARG A 376 -25.70 26.50 34.99
C ARG A 376 -25.52 25.04 35.43
N PRO A 377 -24.64 24.26 34.74
CA PRO A 377 -24.21 22.95 35.21
C PRO A 377 -23.64 23.01 36.63
N GLN A 378 -23.80 21.91 37.36
CA GLN A 378 -23.31 21.81 38.73
C GLN A 378 -21.81 21.60 38.76
N LEU A 379 -21.28 20.82 37.81
CA LEU A 379 -19.87 20.47 37.74
C LEU A 379 -19.13 21.33 36.71
N GLU A 380 -17.85 21.58 36.97
CA GLU A 380 -16.97 22.19 35.98
C GLU A 380 -16.45 21.09 35.06
N SER A 381 -16.61 21.30 33.75
CA SER A 381 -16.04 20.39 32.77
C SER A 381 -15.71 21.10 31.47
N ILE A 382 -14.47 20.93 31.02
CA ILE A 382 -13.87 21.60 29.86
C ILE A 382 -13.66 20.56 28.76
N PHE A 383 -13.86 20.95 27.51
CA PHE A 383 -13.81 20.08 26.34
C PHE A 383 -14.82 18.93 26.45
N SER A 384 -15.99 19.24 27.04
CA SER A 384 -17.08 18.30 27.25
C SER A 384 -18.02 18.33 26.06
N PRO A 385 -18.13 17.23 25.31
CA PRO A 385 -19.10 17.12 24.25
C PRO A 385 -20.53 17.05 24.83
N ALA A 386 -21.48 17.62 24.09
CA ALA A 386 -22.89 17.65 24.46
C ALA A 386 -23.74 16.93 23.41
N VAL A 387 -24.83 16.29 23.83
CA VAL A 387 -25.77 15.61 22.91
C VAL A 387 -27.20 15.74 23.41
N VAL A 388 -28.16 15.76 22.48
CA VAL A 388 -29.58 15.62 22.82
C VAL A 388 -29.95 14.15 22.89
N TRP A 389 -30.54 13.73 24.01
CA TRP A 389 -31.06 12.37 24.19
C TRP A 389 -32.38 12.39 24.94
N LYS A 390 -33.42 11.77 24.36
CA LYS A 390 -34.78 11.68 24.93
C LYS A 390 -35.33 13.04 25.40
N GLY A 391 -35.11 14.09 24.61
CA GLY A 391 -35.58 15.45 24.91
C GLY A 391 -34.82 16.17 26.03
N LYS A 392 -33.64 15.69 26.41
CA LYS A 392 -32.76 16.29 27.41
C LYS A 392 -31.38 16.51 26.80
N ILE A 393 -30.60 17.43 27.36
CA ILE A 393 -29.23 17.69 26.91
C ILE A 393 -28.27 17.01 27.88
N LEU A 394 -27.42 16.14 27.38
CA LEU A 394 -26.39 15.46 28.16
C LEU A 394 -25.04 16.12 27.91
N VAL A 395 -24.28 16.36 28.96
CA VAL A 395 -22.88 16.80 28.94
C VAL A 395 -22.06 15.69 29.56
N CYS A 396 -21.14 15.10 28.78
CA CYS A 396 -20.48 13.85 29.14
C CYS A 396 -18.97 14.00 29.21
N GLY A 397 -18.37 13.65 30.34
CA GLY A 397 -16.92 13.61 30.50
C GLY A 397 -16.27 14.97 30.24
N GLY A 398 -15.05 14.96 29.69
CA GLY A 398 -14.23 16.14 29.45
C GLY A 398 -12.86 16.01 30.09
N ARG A 399 -12.06 17.08 30.02
CA ARG A 399 -10.68 17.08 30.53
C ARG A 399 -10.65 16.72 32.01
N GLN A 400 -10.13 15.53 32.32
CA GLN A 400 -10.05 14.95 33.67
C GLN A 400 -11.41 14.69 34.37
N ALA A 401 -12.53 14.88 33.66
CA ALA A 401 -13.87 14.65 34.18
C ALA A 401 -14.41 13.29 33.72
N ASP A 402 -15.01 12.54 34.64
CA ASP A 402 -15.74 11.30 34.33
C ASP A 402 -17.26 11.42 34.54
N SER A 403 -17.73 12.61 34.94
CA SER A 403 -19.13 12.87 35.26
C SER A 403 -19.99 13.00 34.02
N ILE A 404 -21.27 12.65 34.17
CA ILE A 404 -22.32 12.90 33.18
C ILE A 404 -23.37 13.77 33.85
N GLU A 405 -23.65 14.93 33.25
CA GLU A 405 -24.73 15.81 33.68
C GLU A 405 -25.84 15.84 32.63
N LYS A 406 -27.08 15.84 33.09
CA LYS A 406 -28.28 15.95 32.27
C LYS A 406 -28.99 17.25 32.58
N TYR A 407 -29.19 18.06 31.56
CA TYR A 407 -30.01 19.26 31.60
C TYR A 407 -31.40 18.99 31.03
N ASP A 408 -32.40 19.52 31.72
CA ASP A 408 -33.80 19.52 31.31
C ASP A 408 -34.23 20.92 30.83
N PRO A 409 -34.36 21.14 29.51
CA PRO A 409 -34.77 22.44 28.98
C PRO A 409 -36.21 22.86 29.36
N GLN A 410 -37.06 21.93 29.83
CA GLN A 410 -38.44 22.25 30.23
C GLN A 410 -38.53 22.77 31.65
N SER A 411 -37.77 22.21 32.58
CA SER A 411 -37.73 22.65 33.99
C SER A 411 -36.57 23.60 34.30
N ASP A 412 -35.62 23.78 33.38
CA ASP A 412 -34.38 24.52 33.58
C ASP A 412 -33.53 23.95 34.75
N GLU A 413 -33.45 22.63 34.85
CA GLU A 413 -32.77 21.93 35.95
C GLU A 413 -31.67 21.00 35.45
N TRP A 414 -30.63 20.84 36.29
CA TRP A 414 -29.53 19.91 36.07
C TRP A 414 -29.59 18.75 37.05
N ALA A 415 -29.33 17.54 36.55
CA ALA A 415 -29.19 16.33 37.34
C ALA A 415 -27.90 15.60 36.96
N VAL A 416 -27.11 15.22 37.97
CA VAL A 416 -25.92 14.38 37.80
C VAL A 416 -26.35 12.92 37.70
N TRP A 417 -25.75 12.17 36.79
CA TRP A 417 -25.92 10.72 36.73
C TRP A 417 -24.90 10.02 37.62
N ASP A 418 -25.31 8.92 38.26
CA ASP A 418 -24.41 8.05 39.01
C ASP A 418 -23.44 7.28 38.08
N VAL A 419 -23.82 7.14 36.81
CA VAL A 419 -22.99 6.50 35.77
C VAL A 419 -21.88 7.46 35.33
N LYS A 420 -20.66 6.92 35.25
CA LYS A 420 -19.47 7.64 34.81
C LYS A 420 -19.04 7.23 33.41
N VAL A 421 -18.37 8.12 32.69
CA VAL A 421 -17.70 7.74 31.44
C VAL A 421 -16.51 6.81 31.75
N PRO A 422 -16.26 5.78 30.92
CA PRO A 422 -15.26 4.75 31.21
C PRO A 422 -13.83 5.27 31.16
N THR A 423 -13.58 6.34 30.41
CA THR A 423 -12.26 6.98 30.30
C THR A 423 -12.41 8.49 30.40
N LYS A 424 -11.40 9.14 31.02
CA LYS A 424 -11.30 10.59 31.12
C LYS A 424 -10.53 11.12 29.92
N GLN A 425 -11.22 11.57 28.89
CA GLN A 425 -10.64 12.08 27.65
C GLN A 425 -11.34 13.37 27.20
N ASP A 426 -10.62 14.19 26.43
CA ASP A 426 -11.13 15.42 25.85
C ASP A 426 -12.00 15.11 24.62
N MET A 427 -13.12 15.83 24.44
CA MET A 427 -13.90 15.93 23.20
C MET A 427 -14.42 14.61 22.56
N CYS A 428 -14.43 13.49 23.27
CA CYS A 428 -14.86 12.21 22.71
C CYS A 428 -15.81 11.44 23.62
N PHE A 429 -17.02 11.17 23.13
CA PHE A 429 -17.88 10.09 23.63
C PHE A 429 -18.79 9.59 22.51
N ALA A 430 -19.16 8.31 22.57
CA ALA A 430 -20.14 7.71 21.67
C ALA A 430 -21.28 7.12 22.49
N LEU A 431 -22.51 7.53 22.21
CA LEU A 431 -23.70 6.98 22.83
C LEU A 431 -24.33 5.95 21.89
N LEU A 432 -24.16 4.66 22.18
CA LEU A 432 -24.82 3.59 21.43
C LEU A 432 -26.26 3.42 21.94
N ILE A 433 -27.23 3.82 21.13
CA ILE A 433 -28.65 3.56 21.41
C ILE A 433 -28.98 2.18 20.85
N LYS A 434 -29.14 1.19 21.74
CA LYS A 434 -29.73 -0.09 21.36
C LYS A 434 -31.24 0.10 21.29
N GLU A 435 -31.79 0.17 20.09
CA GLU A 435 -33.23 -0.01 19.90
C GLU A 435 -33.55 -1.47 20.25
N HIS A 436 -34.31 -1.69 21.32
CA HIS A 436 -34.92 -2.99 21.54
C HIS A 436 -36.03 -3.13 20.50
N CYS A 437 -35.78 -3.93 19.46
CA CYS A 437 -36.82 -4.40 18.54
C CYS A 437 -37.84 -5.29 19.26
#